data_AF-U3GKN8-F1
#
_entry.id   AF-U3GKN8-F1
#
_cell.length_a   1.000
_cell.length_b   1.000
_cell.length_c   1.000
_cell.angle_alpha   90.00
_cell.angle_beta   90.00
_cell.angle_gamma   90.00
#
_symmetry.space_group_name_H-M   'P 1'
#
loop_
_entity.id
_entity.type
_entity.pdbx_description
1 polymer ?
#
loop_
_entity_poly.entity_id
_entity_poly.type
_entity_poly.pdbx_seq_one_letter_code
_entity_poly.pdbx_strand_id
1 'polypeptide(L)'
;MRVLKRYIDLCLKCIRNESDIDMYLTPVEYRGSKFFPKIPKVSRWIVYWEKRKITFLLGYYILVIVWFLGVGVLYILAKHMVYLFNKIFGDGFSNDVFGKINAVIFLESNTIGYIKESTKENTPLIWLIPPKYKKERASSFSEQDIYIDVESVVSFKDILFNLFVCIYVLYRYAIKSKLQIYAMPDCLLTSLALEKLNIVTLTCTAHFDRWAVMANEFCKKKNINYRFVQHGSIKGITVKSNQHCYVTNKLTTVKELVAYDDIEADLLLKHIIAPENKLICINYIKPSFSVSVNIKGDILFIGHPLYEKLHIAIYNSLSAENFEIYYKPHPKAPSSAKATAIGWHFINDVHVFPNVTCVISYHSTLALMYEEIGVKTFIHECMEVNSSDYVYFICKIRESLRRHDYY
;
A
#
# COMPACT_ATOMS: atom_id res chain seq x y z
N MET A 1 -28.44 15.97 10.69
CA MET A 1 -27.38 15.85 11.73
C MET A 1 -26.75 14.45 11.84
N ARG A 2 -27.52 13.35 11.89
CA ARG A 2 -26.97 11.97 12.00
C ARG A 2 -26.06 11.55 10.82
N VAL A 3 -26.45 11.89 9.57
CA VAL A 3 -25.65 11.56 8.37
C VAL A 3 -24.30 12.29 8.37
N LEU A 4 -24.30 13.59 8.68
CA LEU A 4 -23.07 14.39 8.76
C LEU A 4 -22.09 13.83 9.80
N LYS A 5 -22.58 13.55 11.02
CA LYS A 5 -21.76 12.95 12.08
C LYS A 5 -21.09 11.64 11.62
N ARG A 6 -21.84 10.76 10.95
CA ARG A 6 -21.32 9.49 10.42
C ARG A 6 -20.13 9.69 9.50
N TYR A 7 -20.22 10.61 8.55
CA TYR A 7 -19.13 10.84 7.58
C TYR A 7 -17.93 11.55 8.21
N ILE A 8 -18.14 12.41 9.20
CA ILE A 8 -17.05 12.96 10.03
C ILE A 8 -16.35 11.84 10.79
N ASP A 9 -17.09 10.95 11.45
CA ASP A 9 -16.53 9.82 12.21
C ASP A 9 -15.74 8.88 11.27
N LEU A 10 -16.28 8.61 10.07
CA LEU A 10 -15.56 7.85 9.04
C LEU A 10 -14.24 8.52 8.65
N CYS A 11 -14.22 9.83 8.37
CA CYS A 11 -12.99 10.56 8.09
C CYS A 11 -11.95 10.37 9.18
N LEU A 12 -12.36 10.56 10.44
CA LEU A 12 -11.46 10.51 11.58
C LEU A 12 -10.89 9.10 11.78
N LYS A 13 -11.70 8.05 11.60
CA LYS A 13 -11.22 6.65 11.62
C LYS A 13 -10.20 6.41 10.50
N CYS A 14 -10.52 6.80 9.28
CA CYS A 14 -9.64 6.67 8.11
C CYS A 14 -8.30 7.38 8.30
N ILE A 15 -8.33 8.64 8.77
CA ILE A 15 -7.11 9.43 9.03
C ILE A 15 -6.29 8.82 10.17
N ARG A 16 -6.94 8.31 11.22
CA ARG A 16 -6.25 7.64 12.32
C ARG A 16 -5.52 6.39 11.83
N ASN A 17 -6.18 5.54 11.05
CA ASN A 17 -5.52 4.38 10.45
C ASN A 17 -4.34 4.77 9.57
N GLU A 18 -4.52 5.71 8.64
CA GLU A 18 -3.42 6.17 7.79
C GLU A 18 -2.23 6.71 8.62
N SER A 19 -2.52 7.43 9.70
CA SER A 19 -1.49 7.94 10.62
C SER A 19 -0.77 6.83 11.38
N ASP A 20 -1.50 5.80 11.82
CA ASP A 20 -0.92 4.64 12.50
C ASP A 20 0.01 3.87 11.55
N ILE A 21 -0.39 3.75 10.28
CA ILE A 21 0.41 3.11 9.23
C ILE A 21 1.67 3.89 8.93
N ASP A 22 1.58 5.20 8.75
CA ASP A 22 2.76 6.02 8.52
C ASP A 22 3.73 5.95 9.70
N MET A 23 3.21 5.90 10.93
CA MET A 23 4.03 5.68 12.12
C MET A 23 4.65 4.27 12.15
N TYR A 24 3.91 3.26 11.72
CA TYR A 24 4.41 1.88 11.55
C TYR A 24 5.50 1.79 10.49
N LEU A 25 5.32 2.38 9.31
CA LEU A 25 6.32 2.34 8.24
C LEU A 25 7.54 3.24 8.52
N THR A 26 7.48 4.06 9.57
CA THR A 26 8.63 4.82 10.08
C THR A 26 9.58 3.88 10.80
N PRO A 27 10.88 3.81 10.47
CA PRO A 27 11.84 2.99 11.20
C PRO A 27 11.95 3.41 12.67
N VAL A 28 12.27 2.45 13.55
CA VAL A 28 12.33 2.65 15.01
C VAL A 28 13.26 3.80 15.40
N GLU A 29 14.38 3.97 14.71
CA GLU A 29 15.34 5.07 14.93
C GLU A 29 14.74 6.48 14.70
N TYR A 30 13.62 6.57 13.98
CA TYR A 30 12.85 7.79 13.76
C TYR A 30 11.52 7.79 14.56
N ARG A 31 11.14 6.70 15.25
CA ARG A 31 9.93 6.61 16.08
C ARG A 31 10.21 7.12 17.49
N GLY A 32 9.72 8.33 17.80
CA GLY A 32 9.75 8.88 19.17
C GLY A 32 11.15 9.33 19.63
N SER A 33 11.22 10.55 20.18
CA SER A 33 12.40 11.21 20.77
C SER A 33 13.49 11.81 19.86
N LYS A 34 13.51 11.59 18.53
CA LYS A 34 14.41 12.35 17.61
C LYS A 34 13.69 12.89 16.37
N PHE A 35 12.98 14.01 16.59
CA PHE A 35 12.67 15.10 15.63
C PHE A 35 11.97 14.78 14.28
N PHE A 36 11.77 13.52 13.85
CA PHE A 36 11.09 13.30 12.56
C PHE A 36 9.61 13.71 12.64
N PRO A 37 9.15 14.66 11.81
CA PRO A 37 7.78 15.15 11.91
C PRO A 37 6.78 14.11 11.43
N LYS A 38 5.56 14.17 11.97
CA LYS A 38 4.46 13.27 11.57
C LYS A 38 3.91 13.69 10.20
N ILE A 39 4.62 13.31 9.14
CA ILE A 39 4.31 13.60 7.73
C ILE A 39 3.74 12.37 7.02
N PRO A 40 2.78 12.53 6.08
CA PRO A 40 2.29 11.41 5.29
C PRO A 40 3.39 10.78 4.42
N LYS A 41 3.34 9.45 4.26
CA LYS A 41 4.26 8.67 3.40
C LYS A 41 5.73 8.85 3.77
N VAL A 42 6.08 8.53 5.01
CA VAL A 42 7.41 8.73 5.59
C VAL A 42 8.57 8.24 4.69
N SER A 43 8.41 7.08 4.04
CA SER A 43 9.42 6.50 3.15
C SER A 43 9.83 7.41 1.98
N ARG A 44 8.98 8.34 1.55
CA ARG A 44 9.30 9.31 0.49
C ARG A 44 10.17 10.47 0.99
N TRP A 45 10.03 10.81 2.27
CA TRP A 45 10.63 12.00 2.85
C TRP A 45 11.93 11.73 3.59
N ILE A 46 12.15 10.48 4.00
CA ILE A 46 13.29 10.08 4.81
C ILE A 46 14.63 10.39 4.12
N VAL A 47 14.71 10.20 2.80
CA VAL A 47 15.91 10.52 2.01
C VAL A 47 16.25 12.02 2.07
N TYR A 48 15.24 12.89 2.10
CA TYR A 48 15.43 14.35 2.21
C TYR A 48 15.79 14.75 3.64
N TRP A 49 15.17 14.11 4.62
CA TRP A 49 15.48 14.29 6.04
C TRP A 49 16.94 14.00 6.34
N GLU A 50 17.47 12.87 5.85
CA GLU A 50 18.86 12.50 6.06
C GLU A 50 19.84 13.50 5.46
N LYS A 51 19.49 14.13 4.33
CA LYS A 51 20.33 15.12 3.65
C LYS A 51 20.33 16.47 4.36
N ARG A 52 19.17 16.99 4.79
CA ARG A 52 19.02 18.37 5.29
C ARG A 52 17.95 18.50 6.38
N LYS A 53 18.24 18.01 7.59
CA LYS A 53 17.30 18.00 8.72
C LYS A 53 16.67 19.37 9.01
N ILE A 54 17.47 20.41 9.26
CA ILE A 54 16.97 21.74 9.66
C ILE A 54 16.09 22.36 8.57
N THR A 55 16.56 22.37 7.32
CA THR A 55 15.79 22.90 6.18
C THR A 55 14.49 22.12 5.97
N PHE A 56 14.52 20.80 6.11
CA PHE A 56 13.33 19.97 6.02
C PHE A 56 12.31 20.33 7.10
N LEU A 57 12.76 20.61 8.32
CA LEU A 57 11.88 20.96 9.44
C LEU A 57 11.24 22.31 9.28
N LEU A 58 12.03 23.33 8.93
CA LEU A 58 11.51 24.64 8.61
C LEU A 58 10.48 24.54 7.48
N GLY A 59 10.81 23.81 6.41
CA GLY A 59 9.87 23.55 5.30
C GLY A 59 8.60 22.82 5.75
N TYR A 60 8.71 21.82 6.62
CA TYR A 60 7.55 21.11 7.17
C TYR A 60 6.64 22.03 7.99
N TYR A 61 7.19 22.83 8.90
CA TYR A 61 6.38 23.73 9.73
C TYR A 61 5.73 24.83 8.88
N ILE A 62 6.46 25.41 7.92
CA ILE A 62 5.90 26.35 6.95
C ILE A 62 4.75 25.69 6.18
N LEU A 63 4.95 24.47 5.68
CA LEU A 63 3.92 23.73 4.96
C LEU A 63 2.68 23.50 5.83
N VAL A 64 2.84 23.09 7.08
CA VAL A 64 1.72 22.90 8.01
C VAL A 64 0.96 24.19 8.24
N ILE A 65 1.66 25.30 8.48
CA ILE A 65 1.04 26.62 8.69
C ILE A 65 0.26 27.03 7.43
N VAL A 66 0.92 27.03 6.27
CA VAL A 66 0.32 27.42 4.98
C VAL A 66 -0.85 26.50 4.60
N TRP A 67 -0.76 25.21 4.91
CA TRP A 67 -1.84 24.24 4.69
C TRP A 67 -3.12 24.65 5.44
N PHE A 68 -3.01 25.02 6.71
CA PHE A 68 -4.17 25.42 7.52
C PHE A 68 -4.62 26.88 7.28
N LEU A 69 -3.74 27.75 6.79
CA LEU A 69 -4.10 29.13 6.41
C LEU A 69 -4.91 29.21 5.12
N GLY A 70 -4.87 28.21 4.25
CA GLY A 70 -5.73 28.18 3.08
C GLY A 70 -5.35 27.20 1.98
N VAL A 71 -4.09 26.76 1.89
CA VAL A 71 -3.67 25.84 0.82
C VAL A 71 -4.40 24.51 0.89
N GLY A 72 -4.72 24.00 2.09
CA GLY A 72 -5.54 22.80 2.25
C GLY A 72 -6.95 22.99 1.69
N VAL A 73 -7.56 24.17 1.87
CA VAL A 73 -8.87 24.49 1.29
C VAL A 73 -8.78 24.56 -0.23
N LEU A 74 -7.79 25.28 -0.76
CA LEU A 74 -7.57 25.39 -2.21
C LEU A 74 -7.34 24.02 -2.85
N TYR A 75 -6.57 23.14 -2.20
CA TYR A 75 -6.37 21.77 -2.63
C TYR A 75 -7.68 20.99 -2.69
N ILE A 76 -8.49 21.05 -1.63
CA ILE A 76 -9.79 20.38 -1.57
C ILE A 76 -10.72 20.95 -2.65
N LEU A 77 -10.78 22.27 -2.84
CA LEU A 77 -11.58 22.92 -3.87
C LEU A 77 -11.15 22.48 -5.27
N ALA A 78 -9.85 22.51 -5.58
CA ALA A 78 -9.32 22.06 -6.86
C ALA A 78 -9.69 20.60 -7.15
N LYS A 79 -9.58 19.72 -6.15
CA LYS A 79 -10.04 18.32 -6.26
C LYS A 79 -11.53 18.22 -6.57
N HIS A 80 -12.37 19.00 -5.89
CA HIS A 80 -13.82 18.98 -6.14
C HIS A 80 -14.20 19.58 -7.49
N MET A 81 -13.45 20.57 -7.99
CA MET A 81 -13.62 21.05 -9.36
C MET A 81 -13.34 19.96 -10.39
N VAL A 82 -12.32 19.12 -10.17
CA VAL A 82 -12.07 17.94 -11.01
C VAL A 82 -13.25 16.96 -10.93
N TYR A 83 -13.80 16.69 -9.74
CA TYR A 83 -14.96 15.80 -9.61
C TYR A 83 -16.20 16.35 -10.33
N LEU A 84 -16.46 17.65 -10.23
CA LEU A 84 -17.56 18.30 -10.92
C LEU A 84 -17.36 18.25 -12.44
N PHE A 85 -16.15 18.54 -12.92
CA PHE A 85 -15.81 18.43 -14.34
C PHE A 85 -16.05 16.99 -14.84
N ASN A 86 -15.52 16.00 -14.13
CA ASN A 86 -15.72 14.59 -14.47
C ASN A 86 -17.20 14.16 -14.40
N LYS A 87 -18.01 14.77 -13.53
CA LYS A 87 -19.45 14.50 -13.45
C LYS A 87 -20.23 15.09 -14.63
N ILE A 88 -19.83 16.25 -15.10
CA ILE A 88 -20.51 16.98 -16.19
C ILE A 88 -20.12 16.40 -17.56
N PHE A 89 -18.84 16.10 -17.76
CA PHE A 89 -18.29 15.68 -19.05
C PHE A 89 -18.04 14.18 -19.15
N GLY A 90 -18.13 13.44 -18.04
CA GLY A 90 -17.97 11.98 -18.04
C GLY A 90 -19.26 11.27 -18.41
N ASP A 91 -19.12 9.99 -18.74
CA ASP A 91 -20.25 9.13 -19.07
C ASP A 91 -21.22 9.02 -17.89
N GLY A 92 -22.51 9.18 -18.19
CA GLY A 92 -23.57 8.99 -17.20
C GLY A 92 -23.70 7.52 -16.81
N PHE A 93 -23.80 7.24 -15.52
CA PHE A 93 -24.14 5.90 -15.05
C PHE A 93 -25.66 5.73 -14.99
N SER A 94 -26.20 4.78 -15.76
CA SER A 94 -27.58 4.32 -15.62
C SER A 94 -27.63 3.08 -14.73
N ASN A 95 -28.38 3.16 -13.64
CA ASN A 95 -28.50 2.09 -12.66
C ASN A 95 -29.31 0.88 -13.19
N ASP A 96 -30.07 1.07 -14.28
CA ASP A 96 -30.96 0.07 -14.86
C ASP A 96 -30.21 -1.12 -15.51
N VAL A 97 -28.88 -1.03 -15.61
CA VAL A 97 -28.03 -2.03 -16.27
C VAL A 97 -27.67 -3.19 -15.32
N PHE A 98 -27.76 -3.02 -13.99
CA PHE A 98 -27.23 -4.02 -13.06
C PHE A 98 -28.13 -4.27 -11.84
N GLY A 99 -28.64 -5.50 -11.72
CA GLY A 99 -29.44 -5.94 -10.56
C GLY A 99 -28.63 -5.97 -9.25
N LYS A 100 -27.99 -7.09 -8.94
CA LYS A 100 -27.11 -7.29 -7.77
C LYS A 100 -25.66 -7.32 -8.22
N ILE A 101 -24.79 -6.52 -7.60
CA ILE A 101 -23.42 -6.27 -8.07
C ILE A 101 -22.38 -6.89 -7.14
N ASN A 102 -21.38 -7.58 -7.70
CA ASN A 102 -20.11 -7.86 -7.03
C ASN A 102 -19.14 -6.73 -7.39
N ALA A 103 -18.92 -5.83 -6.43
CA ALA A 103 -18.13 -4.64 -6.64
C ALA A 103 -16.70 -4.83 -6.15
N VAL A 104 -15.75 -4.28 -6.89
CA VAL A 104 -14.33 -4.23 -6.51
C VAL A 104 -13.91 -2.77 -6.45
N ILE A 105 -13.29 -2.35 -5.34
CA ILE A 105 -12.66 -1.02 -5.30
C ILE A 105 -11.30 -1.13 -5.99
N PHE A 106 -11.15 -0.49 -7.14
CA PHE A 106 -9.86 -0.45 -7.83
C PHE A 106 -8.91 0.52 -7.12
N LEU A 107 -7.75 0.00 -6.70
CA LEU A 107 -6.79 0.76 -5.92
C LEU A 107 -5.40 0.83 -6.55
N GLU A 108 -5.04 -0.09 -7.44
CA GLU A 108 -3.78 -0.09 -8.19
C GLU A 108 -3.78 -1.20 -9.24
N SER A 109 -3.01 -1.03 -10.32
CA SER A 109 -2.96 -1.98 -11.45
C SER A 109 -2.52 -3.39 -11.05
N ASN A 110 -1.56 -3.51 -10.13
CA ASN A 110 -1.04 -4.78 -9.64
C ASN A 110 -2.03 -5.57 -8.78
N THR A 111 -3.18 -4.98 -8.37
CA THR A 111 -4.18 -5.74 -7.59
C THR A 111 -5.15 -6.54 -8.46
N ILE A 112 -5.22 -6.25 -9.76
CA ILE A 112 -6.19 -6.88 -10.66
C ILE A 112 -5.95 -8.39 -10.75
N GLY A 113 -4.69 -8.81 -10.89
CA GLY A 113 -4.33 -10.23 -10.96
C GLY A 113 -4.79 -11.01 -9.74
N TYR A 114 -4.49 -10.51 -8.53
CA TYR A 114 -4.92 -11.14 -7.28
C TYR A 114 -6.43 -11.24 -7.15
N ILE A 115 -7.16 -10.21 -7.59
CA ILE A 115 -8.62 -10.24 -7.56
C ILE A 115 -9.16 -11.26 -8.55
N LYS A 116 -8.69 -11.25 -9.81
CA LYS A 116 -9.11 -12.21 -10.84
C LYS A 116 -8.78 -13.66 -10.44
N GLU A 117 -7.63 -13.91 -9.82
CA GLU A 117 -7.29 -15.24 -9.28
C GLU A 117 -8.21 -15.63 -8.11
N SER A 118 -8.49 -14.69 -7.19
CA SER A 118 -9.36 -14.94 -6.03
C SER A 118 -10.84 -15.11 -6.38
N THR A 119 -11.26 -14.60 -7.53
CA THR A 119 -12.63 -14.64 -8.02
C THR A 119 -12.67 -15.66 -9.14
N LYS A 120 -13.13 -16.88 -8.86
CA LYS A 120 -13.30 -17.93 -9.89
C LYS A 120 -13.84 -17.31 -11.19
N GLU A 121 -13.16 -17.55 -12.31
CA GLU A 121 -13.15 -16.78 -13.58
C GLU A 121 -14.51 -16.35 -14.16
N ASN A 122 -15.63 -16.87 -13.66
CA ASN A 122 -16.98 -16.64 -14.18
C ASN A 122 -17.87 -15.72 -13.33
N THR A 123 -17.34 -15.06 -12.29
CA THR A 123 -18.14 -14.09 -11.52
C THR A 123 -18.03 -12.72 -12.17
N PRO A 124 -19.12 -12.11 -12.69
CA PRO A 124 -19.05 -10.77 -13.25
C PRO A 124 -18.70 -9.77 -12.14
N LEU A 125 -17.57 -9.09 -12.31
CA LEU A 125 -17.07 -8.07 -11.40
C LEU A 125 -17.31 -6.69 -11.99
N ILE A 126 -17.69 -5.76 -11.13
CA ILE A 126 -17.75 -4.35 -11.46
C ILE A 126 -16.66 -3.60 -10.71
N TRP A 127 -15.73 -3.02 -11.46
CA TRP A 127 -14.61 -2.27 -10.93
C TRP A 127 -15.02 -0.82 -10.70
N LEU A 128 -15.16 -0.43 -9.44
CA LEU A 128 -15.38 0.94 -9.05
C LEU A 128 -14.05 1.68 -9.05
N ILE A 129 -13.89 2.68 -9.92
CA ILE A 129 -12.65 3.42 -10.15
C ILE A 129 -12.70 4.75 -9.41
N PRO A 130 -11.93 4.92 -8.30
CA PRO A 130 -11.80 6.21 -7.65
C PRO A 130 -11.09 7.23 -8.54
N PRO A 131 -11.36 8.53 -8.38
CA PRO A 131 -10.83 9.59 -9.25
C PRO A 131 -9.30 9.56 -9.40
N LYS A 132 -8.61 9.23 -8.30
CA LYS A 132 -7.15 9.12 -8.25
C LYS A 132 -6.57 8.08 -9.22
N TYR A 133 -7.33 7.03 -9.54
CA TYR A 133 -6.84 5.86 -10.27
C TYR A 133 -7.31 5.81 -11.74
N LYS A 134 -8.01 6.86 -12.20
CA LYS A 134 -8.49 6.93 -13.60
C LYS A 134 -7.38 6.85 -14.63
N LYS A 135 -6.20 7.42 -14.35
CA LYS A 135 -5.06 7.35 -15.28
C LYS A 135 -4.49 5.93 -15.41
N GLU A 136 -4.60 5.12 -14.36
CA GLU A 136 -4.11 3.73 -14.34
C GLU A 136 -5.09 2.77 -15.03
N ARG A 137 -6.33 3.21 -15.33
CA ARG A 137 -7.38 2.40 -15.94
C ARG A 137 -6.99 1.88 -17.33
N ALA A 138 -6.53 2.76 -18.21
CA ALA A 138 -6.37 2.46 -19.64
C ALA A 138 -5.37 1.31 -19.92
N SER A 139 -4.38 1.12 -19.05
CA SER A 139 -3.37 0.07 -19.19
C SER A 139 -3.75 -1.25 -18.49
N SER A 140 -4.83 -1.26 -17.71
CA SER A 140 -5.05 -2.32 -16.71
C SER A 140 -6.31 -3.15 -16.94
N PHE A 141 -7.27 -2.64 -17.72
CA PHE A 141 -8.54 -3.30 -18.00
C PHE A 141 -8.64 -3.76 -19.45
N SER A 142 -9.18 -4.95 -19.65
CA SER A 142 -9.54 -5.49 -20.97
C SER A 142 -10.91 -4.97 -21.41
N GLU A 143 -11.25 -5.13 -22.69
CA GLU A 143 -12.58 -4.77 -23.22
C GLU A 143 -13.73 -5.54 -22.54
N GLN A 144 -13.43 -6.69 -21.92
CA GLN A 144 -14.40 -7.52 -21.20
C GLN A 144 -14.64 -7.07 -19.76
N ASP A 145 -13.76 -6.22 -19.20
CA ASP A 145 -13.89 -5.76 -17.82
C ASP A 145 -14.91 -4.61 -17.72
N ILE A 146 -15.90 -4.77 -16.85
CA ILE A 146 -16.89 -3.73 -16.55
C ILE A 146 -16.36 -2.83 -15.43
N TYR A 147 -16.16 -1.56 -15.72
CA TYR A 147 -15.75 -0.57 -14.70
C TYR A 147 -16.70 0.63 -14.68
N ILE A 148 -16.76 1.28 -13.53
CA ILE A 148 -17.58 2.47 -13.29
C ILE A 148 -16.72 3.50 -12.57
N ASP A 149 -16.66 4.70 -13.12
CA ASP A 149 -16.04 5.84 -12.45
C ASP A 149 -16.89 6.30 -11.27
N VAL A 150 -16.30 6.50 -10.09
CA VAL A 150 -17.03 6.94 -8.87
C VAL A 150 -17.88 8.20 -9.10
N GLU A 151 -17.37 9.16 -9.89
CA GLU A 151 -18.08 10.40 -10.19
C GLU A 151 -19.37 10.17 -11.00
N SER A 152 -19.41 9.14 -11.84
CA SER A 152 -20.60 8.84 -12.65
C SER A 152 -21.80 8.43 -11.77
N VAL A 153 -21.54 7.81 -10.61
CA VAL A 153 -22.55 7.27 -9.68
C VAL A 153 -23.10 8.34 -8.73
N VAL A 154 -22.24 9.23 -8.23
CA VAL A 154 -22.63 10.25 -7.23
C VAL A 154 -23.42 11.39 -7.85
N SER A 155 -24.25 12.08 -7.05
CA SER A 155 -24.96 13.29 -7.50
C SER A 155 -24.14 14.55 -7.22
N PHE A 156 -24.51 15.67 -7.84
CA PHE A 156 -23.92 16.99 -7.52
C PHE A 156 -24.02 17.31 -6.02
N LYS A 157 -25.14 16.96 -5.36
CA LYS A 157 -25.32 17.17 -3.92
C LYS A 157 -24.32 16.37 -3.09
N ASP A 158 -23.95 15.17 -3.54
CA ASP A 158 -22.95 14.34 -2.85
C ASP A 158 -21.55 14.93 -2.97
N ILE A 159 -21.20 15.49 -4.14
CA ILE A 159 -19.91 16.18 -4.34
C ILE A 159 -19.81 17.41 -3.44
N LEU A 160 -20.88 18.22 -3.35
CA LEU A 160 -20.91 19.37 -2.44
C LEU A 160 -20.90 18.96 -0.97
N PHE A 161 -21.58 17.87 -0.62
CA PHE A 161 -21.56 17.32 0.73
C PHE A 161 -20.16 16.82 1.11
N ASN A 162 -19.47 16.12 0.19
CA ASN A 162 -18.08 15.71 0.37
C ASN A 162 -17.16 16.92 0.63
N LEU A 163 -17.30 17.98 -0.18
CA LEU A 163 -16.55 19.23 -0.03
C LEU A 163 -16.73 19.82 1.36
N PHE A 164 -17.99 19.94 1.79
CA PHE A 164 -18.33 20.46 3.10
C PHE A 164 -17.71 19.63 4.23
N VAL A 165 -17.80 18.30 4.19
CA VAL A 165 -17.22 17.42 5.20
C VAL A 165 -15.69 17.56 5.24
N CYS A 166 -15.02 17.57 4.09
CA CYS A 166 -13.56 17.71 4.03
C CYS A 166 -13.08 19.04 4.61
N ILE A 167 -13.72 20.16 4.27
CA ILE A 167 -13.38 21.49 4.82
C ILE A 167 -13.68 21.54 6.32
N TYR A 168 -14.82 21.01 6.74
CA TYR A 168 -15.19 20.95 8.15
C TYR A 168 -14.15 20.17 8.96
N VAL A 169 -13.73 18.99 8.47
CA VAL A 169 -12.72 18.16 9.16
C VAL A 169 -11.34 18.81 9.13
N LEU A 170 -10.96 19.45 8.02
CA LEU A 170 -9.70 20.19 7.91
C LEU A 170 -9.58 21.22 9.05
N TYR A 171 -10.61 22.05 9.26
CA TYR A 171 -10.55 23.11 10.27
C TYR A 171 -10.85 22.62 11.69
N ARG A 172 -11.93 21.86 11.88
CA ARG A 172 -12.36 21.46 13.24
C ARG A 172 -11.41 20.47 13.90
N TYR A 173 -10.71 19.68 13.08
CA TYR A 173 -9.83 18.61 13.53
C TYR A 173 -8.40 18.75 13.01
N ALA A 174 -7.96 19.95 12.59
CA ALA A 174 -6.62 20.25 12.08
C ALA A 174 -5.47 19.52 12.78
N ILE A 175 -5.46 19.56 14.13
CA ILE A 175 -4.42 18.93 14.95
C ILE A 175 -4.45 17.40 14.85
N LYS A 176 -5.66 16.81 14.79
CA LYS A 176 -5.86 15.36 14.67
C LYS A 176 -5.66 14.87 13.24
N SER A 177 -6.11 15.66 12.26
CA SER A 177 -6.08 15.31 10.84
C SER A 177 -4.71 15.55 10.21
N LYS A 178 -3.93 16.47 10.77
CA LYS A 178 -2.62 16.90 10.25
C LYS A 178 -2.71 17.12 8.73
N LEU A 179 -1.67 16.70 8.00
CA LEU A 179 -1.66 16.72 6.54
C LEU A 179 -2.43 15.55 5.91
N GLN A 180 -2.96 14.58 6.67
CA GLN A 180 -3.59 13.35 6.13
C GLN A 180 -4.96 13.58 5.48
N ILE A 181 -5.63 14.70 5.80
CA ILE A 181 -6.92 15.06 5.24
C ILE A 181 -6.90 15.16 3.70
N TYR A 182 -5.72 15.38 3.09
CA TYR A 182 -5.54 15.42 1.63
C TYR A 182 -6.09 14.18 0.90
N ALA A 183 -6.09 13.02 1.55
CA ALA A 183 -6.52 11.76 0.95
C ALA A 183 -8.02 11.46 1.15
N MET A 184 -8.72 12.26 1.95
CA MET A 184 -10.14 12.02 2.27
C MET A 184 -11.13 12.34 1.15
N PRO A 185 -10.94 13.36 0.29
CA PRO A 185 -11.89 13.64 -0.79
C PRO A 185 -12.20 12.41 -1.66
N ASP A 186 -11.17 11.67 -2.09
CA ASP A 186 -11.34 10.46 -2.91
C ASP A 186 -12.01 9.32 -2.13
N CYS A 187 -11.64 9.13 -0.86
CA CYS A 187 -12.17 8.08 0.01
C CYS A 187 -13.66 8.28 0.33
N LEU A 188 -14.04 9.50 0.69
CA LEU A 188 -15.43 9.85 0.99
C LEU A 188 -16.33 9.82 -0.25
N LEU A 189 -15.85 10.31 -1.39
CA LEU A 189 -16.61 10.25 -2.63
C LEU A 189 -16.91 8.80 -3.02
N THR A 190 -15.93 7.93 -2.86
CA THR A 190 -16.10 6.48 -3.10
C THR A 190 -17.12 5.88 -2.13
N SER A 191 -17.06 6.22 -0.85
CA SER A 191 -18.08 5.79 0.13
C SER A 191 -19.49 6.25 -0.26
N LEU A 192 -19.65 7.47 -0.77
CA LEU A 192 -20.93 8.00 -1.25
C LEU A 192 -21.42 7.25 -2.50
N ALA A 193 -20.52 6.91 -3.43
CA ALA A 193 -20.88 6.09 -4.59
C ALA A 193 -21.35 4.69 -4.18
N LEU A 194 -20.61 4.01 -3.29
CA LEU A 194 -20.98 2.70 -2.78
C LEU A 194 -22.39 2.69 -2.15
N GLU A 195 -22.80 3.79 -1.47
CA GLU A 195 -24.14 3.89 -0.88
C GLU A 195 -25.29 3.84 -1.89
N LYS A 196 -25.01 4.15 -3.16
CA LYS A 196 -25.97 4.18 -4.27
C LYS A 196 -26.02 2.90 -5.10
N LEU A 197 -25.01 2.05 -4.95
CA LEU A 197 -24.92 0.78 -5.68
C LEU A 197 -25.60 -0.34 -4.89
N ASN A 198 -26.25 -1.25 -5.60
CA ASN A 198 -26.86 -2.45 -5.01
C ASN A 198 -25.83 -3.59 -4.90
N ILE A 199 -24.89 -3.43 -3.97
CA ILE A 199 -23.73 -4.33 -3.81
C ILE A 199 -24.09 -5.52 -2.93
N VAL A 200 -23.74 -6.72 -3.38
CA VAL A 200 -23.82 -7.97 -2.59
C VAL A 200 -22.50 -8.30 -1.92
N THR A 201 -21.42 -8.21 -2.70
CA THR A 201 -20.06 -8.45 -2.25
C THR A 201 -19.20 -7.25 -2.60
N LEU A 202 -18.50 -6.71 -1.61
CA LEU A 202 -17.45 -5.72 -1.81
C LEU A 202 -16.10 -6.43 -1.67
N THR A 203 -15.29 -6.39 -2.72
CA THR A 203 -13.90 -6.86 -2.68
C THR A 203 -12.97 -5.66 -2.56
N CYS A 204 -12.07 -5.69 -1.58
CA CYS A 204 -11.05 -4.67 -1.40
C CYS A 204 -9.69 -5.36 -1.19
N THR A 205 -8.66 -4.80 -1.81
CA THR A 205 -7.30 -5.31 -1.61
C THR A 205 -6.54 -4.54 -0.55
N ALA A 206 -6.93 -3.30 -0.21
CA ALA A 206 -6.24 -2.51 0.79
C ALA A 206 -6.11 -3.27 2.12
N HIS A 207 -4.88 -3.44 2.62
CA HIS A 207 -4.67 -4.31 3.77
C HIS A 207 -5.25 -3.72 5.07
N PHE A 208 -4.92 -2.46 5.35
CA PHE A 208 -5.32 -1.83 6.60
C PHE A 208 -5.34 -0.31 6.52
N ASP A 209 -5.31 0.28 5.32
CA ASP A 209 -5.33 1.73 5.14
C ASP A 209 -6.75 2.33 5.22
N ARG A 210 -6.87 3.62 4.89
CA ARG A 210 -8.17 4.32 4.85
C ARG A 210 -9.22 3.63 3.98
N TRP A 211 -8.84 2.94 2.90
CA TRP A 211 -9.77 2.23 2.02
C TRP A 211 -10.34 0.99 2.71
N ALA A 212 -9.52 0.26 3.46
CA ALA A 212 -9.96 -0.90 4.24
C ALA A 212 -10.98 -0.49 5.32
N VAL A 213 -10.72 0.63 6.03
CA VAL A 213 -11.65 1.18 7.03
C VAL A 213 -12.96 1.61 6.38
N MET A 214 -12.91 2.30 5.25
CA MET A 214 -14.09 2.76 4.52
C MET A 214 -14.95 1.59 4.01
N ALA A 215 -14.31 0.58 3.41
CA ALA A 215 -14.97 -0.65 2.99
C ALA A 215 -15.63 -1.36 4.19
N ASN A 216 -14.92 -1.49 5.31
CA ASN A 216 -15.44 -2.14 6.51
C ASN A 216 -16.68 -1.43 7.08
N GLU A 217 -16.64 -0.10 7.21
CA GLU A 217 -17.77 0.68 7.73
C GLU A 217 -18.97 0.65 6.78
N PHE A 218 -18.74 0.67 5.47
CA PHE A 218 -19.79 0.49 4.47
C PHE A 218 -20.43 -0.90 4.58
N CYS A 219 -19.62 -1.96 4.62
CA CYS A 219 -20.10 -3.33 4.73
C CYS A 219 -20.86 -3.57 6.03
N LYS A 220 -20.40 -2.97 7.14
CA LYS A 220 -21.07 -3.00 8.44
C LYS A 220 -22.46 -2.39 8.37
N LYS A 221 -22.58 -1.23 7.73
CA LYS A 221 -23.84 -0.49 7.60
C LYS A 221 -24.84 -1.23 6.72
N LYS A 222 -24.39 -1.79 5.60
CA LYS A 222 -25.26 -2.44 4.60
C LYS A 222 -25.47 -3.93 4.88
N ASN A 223 -24.73 -4.51 5.84
CA ASN A 223 -24.69 -5.94 6.13
C ASN A 223 -24.42 -6.79 4.87
N ILE A 224 -23.38 -6.39 4.13
CA ILE A 224 -22.97 -7.07 2.88
C ILE A 224 -21.69 -7.89 3.09
N ASN A 225 -21.42 -8.79 2.15
CA ASN A 225 -20.23 -9.62 2.16
C ASN A 225 -18.98 -8.78 1.89
N TYR A 226 -18.04 -8.75 2.85
CA TYR A 226 -16.74 -8.10 2.66
C TYR A 226 -15.67 -9.17 2.38
N ARG A 227 -15.17 -9.19 1.14
CA ARG A 227 -14.02 -10.00 0.74
C ARG A 227 -12.75 -9.17 0.81
N PHE A 228 -11.81 -9.61 1.63
CA PHE A 228 -10.50 -9.02 1.78
C PHE A 228 -9.48 -9.84 0.99
N VAL A 229 -8.76 -9.21 0.07
CA VAL A 229 -7.75 -9.88 -0.76
C VAL A 229 -6.36 -9.31 -0.50
N GLN A 230 -5.46 -10.13 0.01
CA GLN A 230 -4.08 -9.75 0.22
C GLN A 230 -3.39 -9.45 -1.13
N HIS A 231 -2.73 -8.30 -1.22
CA HIS A 231 -1.90 -7.90 -2.38
C HIS A 231 -0.45 -7.55 -2.00
N GLY A 232 0.01 -8.05 -0.85
CA GLY A 232 1.40 -7.93 -0.40
C GLY A 232 1.66 -8.60 0.94
N SER A 233 2.89 -9.03 1.19
CA SER A 233 3.27 -9.74 2.42
C SER A 233 3.13 -8.84 3.65
N ILE A 234 2.60 -9.39 4.73
CA ILE A 234 2.55 -8.75 6.05
C ILE A 234 3.47 -9.44 7.07
N LYS A 235 4.27 -10.44 6.67
CA LYS A 235 5.31 -11.07 7.51
C LYS A 235 6.26 -10.04 8.14
N GLY A 236 6.45 -8.86 7.52
CA GLY A 236 7.21 -7.77 8.11
C GLY A 236 6.69 -7.27 9.48
N ILE A 237 5.47 -7.60 9.87
CA ILE A 237 4.88 -7.29 11.18
C ILE A 237 5.50 -8.13 12.31
N THR A 238 5.97 -9.35 12.03
CA THR A 238 6.52 -10.25 13.07
C THR A 238 7.92 -9.89 13.51
N VAL A 239 8.62 -9.10 12.70
CA VAL A 239 9.98 -8.59 12.96
C VAL A 239 10.02 -7.92 14.34
N LYS A 240 11.07 -8.19 15.13
CA LYS A 240 11.18 -7.66 16.51
C LYS A 240 11.02 -6.14 16.58
N SER A 241 11.59 -5.41 15.62
CA SER A 241 11.47 -3.94 15.50
C SER A 241 10.04 -3.44 15.21
N ASN A 242 9.14 -4.34 14.80
CA ASN A 242 7.77 -4.06 14.40
C ASN A 242 6.71 -4.69 15.30
N GLN A 243 7.09 -5.36 16.41
CA GLN A 243 6.16 -5.99 17.36
C GLN A 243 5.17 -5.03 18.04
N HIS A 244 5.38 -3.72 17.94
CA HIS A 244 4.44 -2.70 18.40
C HIS A 244 3.43 -2.25 17.31
N CYS A 245 3.34 -2.97 16.19
CA CYS A 245 2.41 -2.66 15.12
C CYS A 245 0.98 -3.05 15.50
N TYR A 246 0.17 -2.04 15.81
CA TYR A 246 -1.26 -2.17 16.03
C TYR A 246 -2.00 -1.18 15.15
N VAL A 247 -2.88 -1.70 14.30
CA VAL A 247 -3.84 -0.88 13.58
C VAL A 247 -4.97 -0.55 14.56
N THR A 248 -5.26 0.74 14.81
CA THR A 248 -6.31 1.10 15.77
C THR A 248 -7.66 0.47 15.37
N ASN A 249 -8.04 0.60 14.09
CA ASN A 249 -9.34 0.16 13.62
C ASN A 249 -9.22 -1.21 12.96
N LYS A 250 -9.41 -2.26 13.75
CA LYS A 250 -9.49 -3.62 13.22
C LYS A 250 -10.78 -3.83 12.41
N LEU A 251 -10.68 -4.66 11.37
CA LEU A 251 -11.78 -4.96 10.45
C LEU A 251 -12.74 -5.96 11.13
N THR A 252 -14.01 -5.60 11.24
CA THR A 252 -15.05 -6.37 11.95
C THR A 252 -16.04 -7.05 11.01
N THR A 253 -15.94 -6.80 9.70
CA THR A 253 -16.95 -7.26 8.73
C THR A 253 -16.40 -8.16 7.64
N VAL A 254 -15.10 -8.47 7.65
CA VAL A 254 -14.48 -9.41 6.70
C VAL A 254 -15.17 -10.76 6.83
N LYS A 255 -15.80 -11.23 5.76
CA LYS A 255 -16.46 -12.53 5.70
C LYS A 255 -15.64 -13.54 4.92
N GLU A 256 -14.86 -13.08 3.96
CA GLU A 256 -13.97 -13.92 3.18
C GLU A 256 -12.57 -13.32 3.21
N LEU A 257 -11.60 -14.11 3.63
CA LEU A 257 -10.20 -13.74 3.67
C LEU A 257 -9.46 -14.48 2.56
N VAL A 258 -8.75 -13.76 1.70
CA VAL A 258 -7.87 -14.35 0.69
C VAL A 258 -6.43 -13.95 1.04
N ALA A 259 -5.63 -14.94 1.45
CA ALA A 259 -4.26 -14.77 1.93
C ALA A 259 -3.26 -15.59 1.09
N TYR A 260 -1.96 -15.41 1.31
CA TYR A 260 -0.95 -16.19 0.59
C TYR A 260 -0.71 -17.59 1.19
N ASP A 261 -0.68 -17.68 2.51
CA ASP A 261 -0.46 -18.92 3.25
C ASP A 261 -1.12 -18.84 4.65
N ASP A 262 -1.09 -19.96 5.39
CA ASP A 262 -1.64 -20.03 6.75
C ASP A 262 -0.97 -19.03 7.71
N ILE A 263 0.33 -18.78 7.54
CA ILE A 263 1.10 -17.87 8.40
C ILE A 263 0.61 -16.43 8.20
N GLU A 264 0.45 -16.00 6.95
CA GLU A 264 -0.06 -14.68 6.59
C GLU A 264 -1.53 -14.52 7.02
N ALA A 265 -2.34 -15.58 6.89
CA ALA A 265 -3.72 -15.58 7.39
C ALA A 265 -3.76 -15.37 8.91
N ASP A 266 -2.95 -16.09 9.68
CA ASP A 266 -2.86 -15.93 11.13
C ASP A 266 -2.42 -14.52 11.52
N LEU A 267 -1.48 -13.93 10.78
CA LEU A 267 -1.05 -12.54 11.01
C LEU A 267 -2.17 -11.54 10.72
N LEU A 268 -2.95 -11.75 9.65
CA LEU A 268 -4.10 -10.91 9.31
C LEU A 268 -5.15 -11.00 10.42
N LEU A 269 -5.47 -12.20 10.90
CA LEU A 269 -6.41 -12.45 11.99
C LEU A 269 -5.95 -11.83 13.31
N LYS A 270 -4.66 -11.86 13.59
CA LYS A 270 -4.09 -11.32 14.82
C LYS A 270 -4.02 -9.79 14.81
N HIS A 271 -3.58 -9.18 13.71
CA HIS A 271 -3.20 -7.77 13.69
C HIS A 271 -4.20 -6.84 12.99
N ILE A 272 -4.99 -7.34 12.03
CA ILE A 272 -5.80 -6.51 11.13
C ILE A 272 -7.30 -6.79 11.28
N ILE A 273 -7.68 -8.06 11.41
CA ILE A 273 -9.07 -8.48 11.59
C ILE A 273 -9.41 -8.55 13.08
N ALA A 274 -10.60 -8.11 13.45
CA ALA A 274 -11.06 -8.11 14.83
C ALA A 274 -11.42 -9.54 15.27
N PRO A 275 -11.08 -9.96 16.51
CA PRO A 275 -11.36 -11.32 16.99
C PRO A 275 -12.85 -11.70 16.97
N GLU A 276 -13.74 -10.74 17.16
CA GLU A 276 -15.20 -10.94 17.12
C GLU A 276 -15.74 -11.19 15.70
N ASN A 277 -14.90 -11.04 14.67
CA ASN A 277 -15.33 -11.23 13.30
C ASN A 277 -15.56 -12.72 13.00
N LYS A 278 -16.76 -13.04 12.54
CA LYS A 278 -17.14 -14.39 12.10
C LYS A 278 -16.86 -14.52 10.61
N LEU A 279 -15.67 -15.01 10.28
CA LEU A 279 -15.29 -15.39 8.92
C LEU A 279 -16.12 -16.58 8.43
N ILE A 280 -16.46 -16.54 7.15
CA ILE A 280 -17.14 -17.61 6.44
C ILE A 280 -16.11 -18.56 5.84
N CYS A 281 -15.04 -18.03 5.24
CA CYS A 281 -13.96 -18.84 4.69
C CYS A 281 -12.62 -18.09 4.61
N ILE A 282 -11.55 -18.88 4.52
CA ILE A 282 -10.20 -18.45 4.19
C ILE A 282 -9.80 -19.19 2.91
N ASN A 283 -9.39 -18.46 1.89
CA ASN A 283 -8.87 -18.99 0.64
C ASN A 283 -7.40 -18.58 0.48
N TYR A 284 -6.65 -19.37 -0.29
CA TYR A 284 -5.25 -19.08 -0.56
C TYR A 284 -5.04 -18.80 -2.04
N ILE A 285 -4.26 -17.76 -2.34
CA ILE A 285 -3.77 -17.41 -3.68
C ILE A 285 -2.26 -17.31 -3.65
N LYS A 286 -1.59 -17.53 -4.77
CA LYS A 286 -0.12 -17.44 -4.82
C LYS A 286 0.31 -16.24 -5.66
N PRO A 287 1.20 -15.38 -5.15
CA PRO A 287 1.69 -14.26 -5.94
C PRO A 287 2.55 -14.78 -7.10
N SER A 288 2.12 -14.52 -8.34
CA SER A 288 2.81 -14.98 -9.56
C SER A 288 3.56 -13.86 -10.28
N PHE A 289 4.76 -14.15 -10.78
CA PHE A 289 5.48 -13.34 -11.79
C PHE A 289 6.33 -14.25 -12.68
N SER A 290 6.91 -13.67 -13.72
CA SER A 290 7.86 -14.35 -14.58
C SER A 290 9.23 -13.67 -14.50
N VAL A 291 10.27 -14.50 -14.36
CA VAL A 291 11.67 -14.04 -14.46
C VAL A 291 12.03 -13.76 -15.92
N SER A 292 12.84 -12.73 -16.12
CA SER A 292 13.44 -12.36 -17.39
C SER A 292 14.57 -13.34 -17.71
N VAL A 293 14.28 -14.33 -18.56
CA VAL A 293 15.21 -15.44 -18.91
C VAL A 293 16.58 -14.95 -19.41
N ASN A 294 16.63 -13.78 -20.03
CA ASN A 294 17.83 -13.21 -20.64
C ASN A 294 18.72 -12.41 -19.68
N ILE A 295 18.29 -12.19 -18.43
CA ILE A 295 19.05 -11.42 -17.44
C ILE A 295 19.35 -12.38 -16.30
N LYS A 296 20.61 -12.82 -16.20
CA LYS A 296 21.08 -13.77 -15.18
C LYS A 296 21.99 -13.05 -14.21
N GLY A 297 22.08 -13.52 -12.97
CA GLY A 297 23.04 -13.03 -11.99
C GLY A 297 23.12 -13.90 -10.75
N ASP A 298 24.01 -13.56 -9.82
CA ASP A 298 24.19 -14.32 -8.59
C ASP A 298 23.25 -13.85 -7.49
N ILE A 299 23.09 -12.53 -7.38
CA ILE A 299 22.40 -11.89 -6.25
C ILE A 299 21.46 -10.80 -6.77
N LEU A 300 20.20 -10.83 -6.33
CA LEU A 300 19.29 -9.69 -6.43
C LEU A 300 19.04 -9.07 -5.06
N PHE A 301 19.40 -7.80 -4.89
CA PHE A 301 18.89 -6.96 -3.82
C PHE A 301 17.53 -6.39 -4.19
N ILE A 302 16.51 -6.71 -3.38
CA ILE A 302 15.21 -6.03 -3.46
C ILE A 302 15.27 -4.82 -2.52
N GLY A 303 15.39 -3.66 -3.14
CA GLY A 303 15.70 -2.38 -2.51
C GLY A 303 14.51 -1.70 -1.83
N HIS A 304 14.80 -0.95 -0.78
CA HIS A 304 13.91 0.07 -0.22
C HIS A 304 14.76 1.13 0.49
N PRO A 305 14.43 2.43 0.42
CA PRO A 305 15.28 3.49 0.97
C PRO A 305 15.64 3.33 2.44
N LEU A 306 14.79 2.66 3.22
CA LEU A 306 15.01 2.37 4.64
C LEU A 306 16.17 1.41 4.91
N TYR A 307 16.51 0.54 3.94
CA TYR A 307 17.51 -0.52 4.13
C TYR A 307 18.76 -0.31 3.27
N GLU A 308 18.85 0.80 2.54
CA GLU A 308 19.96 1.05 1.62
C GLU A 308 21.32 0.98 2.31
N LYS A 309 21.47 1.57 3.50
CA LYS A 309 22.74 1.52 4.23
C LYS A 309 23.19 0.08 4.51
N LEU A 310 22.26 -0.79 4.90
CA LEU A 310 22.54 -2.20 5.15
C LEU A 310 22.84 -2.94 3.85
N HIS A 311 22.05 -2.73 2.79
CA HIS A 311 22.30 -3.34 1.48
C HIS A 311 23.68 -2.97 0.93
N ILE A 312 24.10 -1.72 1.08
CA ILE A 312 25.41 -1.23 0.67
C ILE A 312 26.53 -1.90 1.49
N ALA A 313 26.35 -2.03 2.81
CA ALA A 313 27.31 -2.72 3.66
C ALA A 313 27.48 -4.19 3.27
N ILE A 314 26.36 -4.88 3.01
CA ILE A 314 26.35 -6.28 2.53
C ILE A 314 27.08 -6.37 1.18
N TYR A 315 26.74 -5.52 0.21
CA TYR A 315 27.42 -5.47 -1.08
C TYR A 315 28.94 -5.30 -0.93
N ASN A 316 29.38 -4.34 -0.12
CA ASN A 316 30.80 -4.10 0.11
C ASN A 316 31.51 -5.28 0.79
N SER A 317 30.78 -6.10 1.54
CA SER A 317 31.33 -7.30 2.17
C SER A 317 31.45 -8.46 1.20
N LEU A 318 30.65 -8.47 0.13
CA LEU A 318 30.65 -9.51 -0.90
C LEU A 318 31.45 -9.11 -2.16
N SER A 319 31.86 -7.85 -2.27
CA SER A 319 32.49 -7.29 -3.48
C SER A 319 33.80 -7.97 -3.89
N ALA A 320 34.49 -8.63 -2.96
CA ALA A 320 35.71 -9.38 -3.25
C ALA A 320 35.46 -10.70 -4.03
N GLU A 321 34.21 -11.12 -4.16
CA GLU A 321 33.83 -12.45 -4.68
C GLU A 321 33.40 -12.43 -6.16
N ASN A 322 33.56 -11.30 -6.88
CA ASN A 322 33.25 -11.16 -8.31
C ASN A 322 31.83 -11.59 -8.74
N PHE A 323 30.85 -11.46 -7.84
CA PHE A 323 29.46 -11.78 -8.15
C PHE A 323 28.79 -10.77 -9.10
N GLU A 324 27.90 -11.27 -9.96
CA GLU A 324 26.98 -10.45 -10.74
C GLU A 324 25.77 -10.06 -9.87
N ILE A 325 25.76 -8.81 -9.41
CA ILE A 325 24.79 -8.32 -8.43
C ILE A 325 23.84 -7.33 -9.08
N TYR A 326 22.54 -7.55 -8.90
CA TYR A 326 21.48 -6.65 -9.31
C TYR A 326 20.86 -5.94 -8.10
N TYR A 327 20.39 -4.70 -8.30
CA TYR A 327 19.60 -3.96 -7.32
C TYR A 327 18.31 -3.45 -7.97
N LYS A 328 17.16 -3.90 -7.47
CA LYS A 328 15.85 -3.44 -7.94
C LYS A 328 15.19 -2.57 -6.86
N PRO A 329 15.02 -1.25 -7.07
CA PRO A 329 14.47 -0.34 -6.08
C PRO A 329 12.95 -0.56 -5.88
N HIS A 330 12.41 -0.03 -4.79
CA HIS A 330 10.98 -0.04 -4.56
C HIS A 330 10.26 0.92 -5.55
N PRO A 331 9.21 0.48 -6.27
CA PRO A 331 8.64 1.25 -7.39
C PRO A 331 8.06 2.62 -7.00
N LYS A 332 7.62 2.76 -5.74
CA LYS A 332 7.01 4.00 -5.21
C LYS A 332 7.90 4.81 -4.27
N ALA A 333 9.15 4.38 -4.05
CA ALA A 333 10.08 5.02 -3.13
C ALA A 333 11.47 5.15 -3.78
N PRO A 334 11.89 6.37 -4.16
CA PRO A 334 13.11 6.57 -4.94
C PRO A 334 14.35 6.21 -4.12
N SER A 335 15.32 5.57 -4.76
CA SER A 335 16.60 5.25 -4.13
C SER A 335 17.50 6.46 -3.95
N SER A 336 18.40 6.40 -2.96
CA SER A 336 19.41 7.44 -2.78
C SER A 336 20.49 7.41 -3.87
N ALA A 337 21.16 8.53 -4.06
CA ALA A 337 22.30 8.65 -4.98
C ALA A 337 23.44 7.66 -4.64
N LYS A 338 23.57 7.26 -3.37
CA LYS A 338 24.57 6.27 -2.95
C LYS A 338 24.22 4.89 -3.47
N ALA A 339 22.95 4.49 -3.35
CA ALA A 339 22.49 3.21 -3.87
C ALA A 339 22.57 3.16 -5.39
N THR A 340 22.30 4.25 -6.11
CA THR A 340 22.41 4.27 -7.57
C THR A 340 23.84 4.30 -8.10
N ALA A 341 24.81 4.76 -7.29
CA ALA A 341 26.21 4.94 -7.69
C ALA A 341 27.12 3.75 -7.33
N ILE A 342 26.56 2.70 -6.74
CA ILE A 342 27.31 1.49 -6.41
C ILE A 342 27.44 0.57 -7.62
N GLY A 343 28.47 -0.28 -7.61
CA GLY A 343 28.85 -1.15 -8.73
C GLY A 343 27.91 -2.33 -9.05
N TRP A 344 26.72 -2.40 -8.45
CA TRP A 344 25.69 -3.35 -8.87
C TRP A 344 24.95 -2.88 -10.14
N HIS A 345 24.26 -3.80 -10.82
CA HIS A 345 23.37 -3.49 -11.93
C HIS A 345 22.02 -2.95 -11.44
N PHE A 346 21.78 -1.66 -11.63
CA PHE A 346 20.57 -1.01 -11.15
C PHE A 346 19.39 -1.20 -12.13
N ILE A 347 18.32 -1.87 -11.69
CA ILE A 347 17.15 -2.19 -12.51
C ILE A 347 16.06 -1.13 -12.30
N ASN A 348 15.94 -0.18 -13.23
CA ASN A 348 14.88 0.84 -13.18
C ASN A 348 13.52 0.35 -13.70
N ASP A 349 13.52 -0.64 -14.58
CA ASP A 349 12.29 -1.14 -15.19
C ASP A 349 11.48 -1.96 -14.16
N VAL A 350 10.21 -1.62 -14.00
CA VAL A 350 9.29 -2.30 -13.08
C VAL A 350 8.98 -3.73 -13.50
N HIS A 351 9.03 -4.04 -14.80
CA HIS A 351 8.69 -5.35 -15.37
C HIS A 351 9.89 -6.28 -15.56
N VAL A 352 11.11 -5.80 -15.32
CA VAL A 352 12.32 -6.62 -15.43
C VAL A 352 12.62 -7.32 -14.10
N PHE A 353 12.77 -8.64 -14.15
CA PHE A 353 13.03 -9.47 -12.97
C PHE A 353 14.16 -10.48 -13.28
N PRO A 354 15.39 -10.26 -12.82
CA PRO A 354 16.52 -11.09 -13.22
C PRO A 354 16.38 -12.52 -12.67
N ASN A 355 16.80 -13.51 -13.45
CA ASN A 355 16.96 -14.88 -13.00
C ASN A 355 18.24 -14.98 -12.16
N VAL A 356 18.12 -15.12 -10.85
CA VAL A 356 19.26 -15.10 -9.93
C VAL A 356 19.36 -16.34 -9.06
N THR A 357 20.57 -16.67 -8.62
CA THR A 357 20.83 -17.77 -7.68
C THR A 357 20.25 -17.47 -6.29
N CYS A 358 20.32 -16.22 -5.83
CA CYS A 358 19.71 -15.83 -4.57
C CYS A 358 19.18 -14.40 -4.53
N VAL A 359 18.27 -14.16 -3.60
CA VAL A 359 17.67 -12.86 -3.32
C VAL A 359 18.02 -12.41 -1.91
N ILE A 360 18.40 -11.15 -1.75
CA ILE A 360 18.57 -10.50 -0.45
C ILE A 360 17.51 -9.42 -0.32
N SER A 361 16.66 -9.54 0.70
CA SER A 361 15.54 -8.62 0.87
C SER A 361 15.18 -8.40 2.33
N TYR A 362 14.41 -7.35 2.58
CA TYR A 362 13.54 -7.27 3.75
C TYR A 362 12.29 -8.14 3.49
N HIS A 363 11.30 -8.13 4.39
CA HIS A 363 10.01 -8.79 4.12
C HIS A 363 9.23 -8.09 2.98
N SER A 364 9.62 -8.37 1.74
CA SER A 364 9.01 -7.88 0.51
C SER A 364 8.18 -8.97 -0.15
N THR A 365 7.04 -8.61 -0.74
CA THR A 365 6.24 -9.53 -1.56
C THR A 365 7.06 -10.13 -2.69
N LEU A 366 7.93 -9.33 -3.33
CA LEU A 366 8.78 -9.83 -4.42
C LEU A 366 9.75 -10.91 -3.92
N ALA A 367 10.21 -10.84 -2.68
CA ALA A 367 11.08 -11.86 -2.10
C ALA A 367 10.35 -13.21 -1.96
N LEU A 368 9.08 -13.18 -1.51
CA LEU A 368 8.22 -14.37 -1.47
C LEU A 368 8.00 -14.93 -2.88
N MET A 369 7.79 -14.06 -3.86
CA MET A 369 7.59 -14.51 -5.24
C MET A 369 8.81 -15.27 -5.78
N TYR A 370 10.03 -14.80 -5.50
CA TYR A 370 11.27 -15.53 -5.84
C TYR A 370 11.40 -16.85 -5.08
N GLU A 371 11.05 -16.86 -3.79
CA GLU A 371 11.06 -18.09 -2.97
C GLU A 371 10.11 -19.16 -3.53
N GLU A 372 8.92 -18.77 -4.00
CA GLU A 372 7.93 -19.68 -4.61
C GLU A 372 8.43 -20.35 -5.90
N ILE A 373 9.31 -19.70 -6.67
CA ILE A 373 9.94 -20.30 -7.85
C ILE A 373 11.25 -21.03 -7.52
N GLY A 374 11.53 -21.26 -6.24
CA GLY A 374 12.67 -22.03 -5.75
C GLY A 374 13.98 -21.24 -5.65
N VAL A 375 13.96 -19.92 -5.85
CA VAL A 375 15.15 -19.08 -5.66
C VAL A 375 15.40 -18.89 -4.18
N LYS A 376 16.64 -19.07 -3.74
CA LYS A 376 16.98 -18.96 -2.33
C LYS A 376 16.89 -17.52 -1.86
N THR A 377 16.09 -17.28 -0.84
CA THR A 377 15.83 -15.94 -0.31
C THR A 377 16.42 -15.76 1.09
N PHE A 378 17.19 -14.68 1.26
CA PHE A 378 17.75 -14.24 2.52
C PHE A 378 17.01 -13.00 3.00
N ILE A 379 16.16 -13.18 4.00
CA ILE A 379 15.42 -12.09 4.63
C ILE A 379 16.25 -11.51 5.78
N HIS A 380 16.52 -10.21 5.72
CA HIS A 380 17.10 -9.46 6.83
C HIS A 380 16.07 -8.55 7.51
N GLU A 381 16.30 -8.31 8.80
CA GLU A 381 15.64 -7.27 9.59
C GLU A 381 16.52 -6.00 9.60
N CYS A 382 16.08 -4.93 10.28
CA CYS A 382 16.96 -3.79 10.59
C CYS A 382 18.09 -4.25 11.53
N MET A 383 19.19 -4.71 10.94
CA MET A 383 20.41 -5.11 11.65
C MET A 383 21.38 -3.93 11.70
N GLU A 384 22.10 -3.81 12.82
CA GLU A 384 23.24 -2.91 12.89
C GLU A 384 24.42 -3.51 12.12
N VAL A 385 25.10 -2.70 11.31
CA VAL A 385 26.27 -3.12 10.54
C VAL A 385 27.38 -3.54 11.50
N ASN A 386 28.05 -4.67 11.22
CA ASN A 386 29.08 -5.30 12.07
C ASN A 386 28.58 -5.93 13.39
N SER A 387 27.27 -6.01 13.61
CA SER A 387 26.72 -6.85 14.68
C SER A 387 27.01 -8.34 14.44
N SER A 388 26.89 -9.17 15.48
CA SER A 388 26.97 -10.63 15.35
C SER A 388 25.98 -11.17 14.31
N ASP A 389 24.77 -10.61 14.30
CA ASP A 389 23.68 -11.00 13.39
C ASP A 389 24.04 -10.65 11.94
N TYR A 390 24.64 -9.48 11.72
CA TYR A 390 25.17 -9.08 10.42
C TYR A 390 26.25 -10.04 9.92
N VAL A 391 27.25 -10.36 10.75
CA VAL A 391 28.35 -11.26 10.36
C VAL A 391 27.81 -12.65 10.02
N TYR A 392 26.92 -13.18 10.87
CA TYR A 392 26.25 -14.46 10.62
C TYR A 392 25.47 -14.46 9.31
N PHE A 393 24.75 -13.37 9.01
CA PHE A 393 23.98 -13.22 7.78
C PHE A 393 24.88 -13.25 6.54
N ILE A 394 26.02 -12.53 6.55
CA ILE A 394 27.01 -12.57 5.47
C ILE A 394 27.59 -13.97 5.28
N CYS A 395 27.98 -14.65 6.36
CA CYS A 395 28.49 -16.02 6.30
C CYS A 395 27.48 -16.98 5.65
N LYS A 396 26.20 -16.86 6.01
CA LYS A 396 25.12 -17.68 5.46
C LYS A 396 24.92 -17.45 3.95
N ILE A 397 25.06 -16.21 3.49
CA ILE A 397 25.01 -15.87 2.05
C ILE A 397 26.19 -16.53 1.32
N ARG A 398 27.41 -16.32 1.81
CA ARG A 398 28.64 -16.89 1.22
C ARG A 398 28.61 -18.40 1.12
N GLU A 399 28.22 -19.07 2.20
CA GLU A 399 28.12 -20.53 2.22
C GLU A 399 27.14 -21.05 1.17
N SER A 400 26.05 -20.31 0.93
CA SER A 400 25.09 -20.69 -0.09
C SER A 400 25.58 -20.56 -1.52
N LEU A 401 26.31 -19.48 -1.80
CA LEU A 401 26.82 -19.20 -3.13
C LEU A 401 27.95 -20.16 -3.49
N ARG A 402 28.83 -20.50 -2.53
CA ARG A 402 29.92 -21.48 -2.73
C ARG A 402 29.45 -22.91 -3.01
N ARG A 403 28.25 -23.31 -2.56
CA ARG A 403 27.71 -24.66 -2.80
C ARG A 403 27.23 -24.88 -4.24
N HIS A 404 27.19 -23.84 -5.08
CA HIS A 404 26.81 -23.95 -6.49
C HIS A 404 28.00 -24.17 -7.43
N ASP A 405 29.26 -24.07 -6.96
CA ASP A 405 30.47 -24.31 -7.76
C ASP A 405 30.93 -25.78 -7.79
N TYR A 406 30.19 -26.70 -7.14
CA TYR A 406 30.59 -28.10 -6.95
C TYR A 406 29.69 -29.14 -7.63
N TYR A 407 28.88 -28.75 -8.63
CA TYR A 407 28.11 -29.68 -9.46
C TYR A 407 28.40 -29.53 -10.95
#